data_AF-A0A6A6Y5N2-F1
#
_entry.id   AF-A0A6A6Y5N2-F1
#
_cell.length_a   1.000
_cell.length_b   1.000
_cell.length_c   1.000
_cell.angle_alpha   90.00
_cell.angle_beta   90.00
_cell.angle_gamma   90.00
#
_symmetry.space_group_name_H-M   'P 1'
#
loop_
_entity.id
_entity.type
_entity.pdbx_description
1 polymer ?
#
loop_
_entity_poly.entity_id
_entity_poly.type
_entity_poly.pdbx_seq_one_letter_code
_entity_poly.pdbx_strand_id
1 'polypeptide(L)'
;MPLRPPPWGRHASIEDGMKSINAWAKQEGYAIVRHRNKMDKRTPPQVRKVLVHCDCAGVYTPANRKKKTRSKKCDCPMKACFTRDLQLGDWFFEVEVSGHNHHPFDPDEGTPAVHRDLDEDTIRTIYN
;
A
#
# COMPACT_ATOMS: atom_id res chain seq x y z
N MET A 1 -1.08 10.51 14.66
CA MET A 1 -1.70 11.65 13.94
C MET A 1 -2.51 11.09 12.78
N PRO A 2 -3.69 11.63 12.45
CA PRO A 2 -4.43 11.18 11.28
C PRO A 2 -3.68 11.59 10.01
N LEU A 3 -3.60 10.70 9.03
CA LEU A 3 -3.17 11.04 7.69
C LEU A 3 -4.01 12.21 7.16
N ARG A 4 -3.37 13.23 6.56
CA ARG A 4 -4.10 14.28 5.81
C ARG A 4 -5.01 13.61 4.76
N PRO A 5 -6.09 14.23 4.28
CA PRO A 5 -6.84 13.64 3.18
C PRO A 5 -5.90 13.46 1.98
N PRO A 6 -5.79 12.25 1.41
CA PRO A 6 -4.96 12.01 0.24
C PRO A 6 -5.47 12.86 -0.93
N PRO A 7 -4.64 13.12 -1.96
CA PRO A 7 -5.14 13.71 -3.20
C PRO A 7 -6.24 12.81 -3.75
N TRP A 8 -7.48 13.31 -3.68
CA TRP A 8 -8.64 12.64 -4.27
C TRP A 8 -8.43 12.63 -5.78
N GLY A 9 -8.06 11.48 -6.33
CA GLY A 9 -7.60 11.36 -7.70
C GLY A 9 -8.35 10.27 -8.46
N ARG A 10 -8.71 10.58 -9.70
CA ARG A 10 -8.93 9.57 -10.73
C ARG A 10 -7.57 9.13 -11.25
N HIS A 11 -7.35 7.83 -11.32
CA HIS A 11 -6.14 7.23 -11.82
C HIS A 11 -6.46 6.33 -13.02
N ALA A 12 -5.66 6.43 -14.08
CA ALA A 12 -5.85 5.60 -15.28
C ALA A 12 -5.61 4.10 -15.00
N SER A 13 -4.77 3.78 -14.02
CA SER A 13 -4.47 2.41 -13.59
C SER A 13 -4.32 2.31 -12.06
N ILE A 14 -4.40 1.10 -11.52
CA ILE A 14 -4.10 0.88 -10.09
C ILE A 14 -2.63 1.22 -9.82
N GLU A 15 -1.73 0.87 -10.72
CA GLU A 15 -0.29 1.05 -10.55
C GLU A 15 0.04 2.54 -10.39
N ASP A 16 -0.55 3.38 -11.23
CA ASP A 16 -0.43 4.83 -11.13
C ASP A 16 -1.03 5.37 -9.82
N GLY A 17 -2.24 4.92 -9.47
CA GLY A 17 -2.87 5.28 -8.21
C GLY A 17 -2.05 4.89 -6.98
N MET A 18 -1.51 3.67 -6.96
CA MET A 18 -0.65 3.19 -5.89
C MET A 18 0.64 4.01 -5.79
N LYS A 19 1.23 4.40 -6.93
CA LYS A 19 2.44 5.25 -6.96
C LYS A 19 2.14 6.64 -6.42
N SER A 20 1.06 7.27 -6.88
CA SER A 20 0.62 8.60 -6.42
C SER A 20 0.33 8.62 -4.92
N ILE A 21 -0.47 7.66 -4.44
CA ILE A 21 -0.83 7.57 -3.01
C ILE A 21 0.38 7.23 -2.15
N ASN A 22 1.29 6.36 -2.60
CA ASN A 22 2.51 6.09 -1.83
C ASN A 22 3.49 7.25 -1.83
N ALA A 23 3.61 8.01 -2.92
CA ALA A 23 4.45 9.22 -2.94
C ALA A 23 3.96 10.25 -1.91
N TRP A 24 2.63 10.43 -1.84
CA TRP A 24 2.01 11.27 -0.82
C TRP A 24 2.18 10.69 0.59
N ALA A 25 1.93 9.39 0.79
CA ALA A 25 2.11 8.75 2.09
C ALA A 25 3.56 8.81 2.56
N LYS A 26 4.55 8.72 1.65
CA LYS A 26 5.98 8.86 1.94
C LYS A 26 6.31 10.22 2.55
N GLN A 27 5.69 11.30 2.07
CA GLN A 27 5.86 12.65 2.64
C GLN A 27 5.30 12.75 4.06
N GLU A 28 4.24 11.99 4.36
CA GLU A 28 3.65 11.88 5.70
C GLU A 28 4.37 10.85 6.59
N GLY A 29 5.38 10.16 6.07
CA GLY A 29 6.10 9.08 6.75
C GLY A 29 5.24 7.82 6.96
N TYR A 30 4.36 7.50 6.02
CA TYR A 30 3.58 6.27 6.00
C TYR A 30 3.78 5.49 4.69
N ALA A 31 3.43 4.20 4.72
CA ALA A 31 3.54 3.29 3.59
C ALA A 31 2.23 2.52 3.43
N ILE A 32 1.70 2.48 2.20
CA ILE A 32 0.44 1.82 1.85
C ILE A 32 0.72 0.64 0.93
N VAL A 33 0.24 -0.54 1.34
CA VAL A 33 0.47 -1.80 0.63
C VAL A 33 -0.86 -2.45 0.23
N ARG A 34 -0.82 -3.26 -0.83
CA ARG A 34 -1.99 -3.99 -1.31
C ARG A 34 -2.32 -5.14 -0.36
N HIS A 35 -3.59 -5.28 -0.02
CA HIS A 35 -4.08 -6.36 0.83
C HIS A 35 -4.82 -7.43 0.01
N ARG A 36 -5.95 -7.06 -0.62
CA ARG A 36 -6.81 -8.01 -1.34
C ARG A 36 -7.55 -7.37 -2.49
N ASN A 37 -7.70 -8.11 -3.57
CA ASN A 37 -8.56 -7.74 -4.69
C ASN A 37 -9.97 -8.33 -4.50
N LYS A 38 -11.00 -7.53 -4.77
CA LYS A 38 -12.38 -7.96 -4.95
C LYS A 38 -12.70 -7.95 -6.44
N MET A 39 -13.09 -9.12 -6.94
CA MET A 39 -13.50 -9.31 -8.34
C MET A 39 -14.98 -8.98 -8.51
N ASP A 40 -15.34 -8.52 -9.70
CA ASP A 40 -16.72 -8.51 -10.18
C ASP A 40 -17.18 -9.95 -10.46
N LYS A 41 -18.49 -10.17 -10.40
CA LYS A 41 -19.17 -11.43 -10.75
C LYS A 41 -19.46 -11.55 -12.26
N ARG A 42 -19.10 -10.54 -13.07
CA ARG A 42 -19.19 -10.60 -14.55
C ARG A 42 -18.30 -11.70 -15.13
N THR A 43 -18.63 -12.15 -16.34
CA THR A 43 -17.83 -13.09 -17.13
C THR A 43 -17.27 -12.38 -18.37
N PRO A 44 -15.94 -12.26 -18.53
CA PRO A 44 -14.88 -12.71 -17.62
C PRO A 44 -14.80 -11.87 -16.33
N PRO A 45 -14.34 -12.46 -15.20
CA PRO A 45 -14.20 -11.73 -13.94
C PRO A 45 -13.10 -10.67 -14.05
N GLN A 46 -13.42 -9.46 -13.59
CA GLN A 46 -12.50 -8.34 -13.61
C GLN A 46 -12.36 -7.73 -12.21
N VAL A 47 -11.23 -7.10 -11.91
CA VAL A 47 -11.00 -6.47 -10.60
C VAL A 47 -11.93 -5.26 -10.45
N ARG A 48 -12.75 -5.25 -9.39
CA ARG A 48 -13.71 -4.17 -9.08
C ARG A 48 -13.17 -3.22 -8.02
N LYS A 49 -12.53 -3.77 -6.99
CA LYS A 49 -12.02 -3.03 -5.82
C LYS A 49 -10.69 -3.64 -5.36
N VAL A 50 -9.68 -2.82 -5.10
CA VAL A 50 -8.41 -3.23 -4.50
C VAL A 50 -8.35 -2.64 -3.09
N LEU A 51 -8.37 -3.51 -2.09
CA LEU A 51 -8.21 -3.10 -0.70
C LEU A 51 -6.73 -2.89 -0.39
N VAL A 52 -6.43 -1.78 0.27
CA VAL A 52 -5.08 -1.42 0.69
C VAL A 52 -5.09 -1.05 2.18
N HIS A 53 -3.93 -1.17 2.81
CA HIS A 53 -3.74 -0.85 4.22
C HIS A 53 -2.33 -0.36 4.48
N CYS A 54 -2.07 0.12 5.69
CA CYS A 54 -0.72 0.48 6.10
C CYS A 54 0.22 -0.74 6.13
N ASP A 55 1.50 -0.55 5.83
CA ASP A 55 2.55 -1.59 5.94
C ASP A 55 2.66 -2.17 7.36
N CYS A 56 2.35 -1.36 8.38
CA CYS A 56 2.29 -1.76 9.78
C CYS A 56 1.01 -2.52 10.16
N ALA A 57 0.11 -2.80 9.21
CA ALA A 57 -1.14 -3.51 9.47
C ALA A 57 -0.94 -5.01 9.74
N GLY A 58 -1.88 -5.57 10.49
CA GLY A 58 -1.90 -6.96 10.93
C GLY A 58 -0.92 -7.25 12.07
N VAL A 59 -0.96 -8.49 12.55
CA VAL A 59 -0.11 -8.97 13.64
C VAL A 59 0.98 -9.88 13.08
N TYR A 60 2.20 -9.73 13.58
CA TYR A 60 3.28 -10.65 13.23
C TYR A 60 3.05 -12.02 13.88
N THR A 61 2.94 -13.05 13.05
CA THR A 61 2.94 -14.44 13.52
C THR A 61 4.37 -15.00 13.42
N PRO A 62 4.98 -15.43 14.55
CA PRO A 62 6.31 -16.01 14.53
C PRO A 62 6.30 -17.35 13.76
N ALA A 63 7.23 -17.51 12.84
CA ALA A 63 7.51 -18.80 12.21
C ALA A 63 8.66 -19.50 12.97
N ASN A 64 8.80 -20.82 12.82
CA ASN A 64 9.87 -21.63 13.44
C ASN A 64 11.31 -21.24 13.02
N ARG A 65 11.48 -20.21 12.19
CA ARG A 65 12.78 -19.69 11.76
C ARG A 65 13.10 -18.38 12.49
N LYS A 66 14.27 -18.35 13.16
CA LYS A 66 14.81 -17.12 13.76
C LYS A 66 15.10 -16.09 12.66
N LYS A 67 14.48 -14.91 12.75
CA LYS A 67 14.76 -13.77 11.86
C LYS A 67 15.77 -12.84 12.53
N LYS A 68 16.66 -12.25 11.73
CA LYS A 68 17.61 -11.22 12.19
C LYS A 68 16.94 -9.86 12.43
N THR A 69 15.70 -9.68 11.99
CA THR A 69 14.96 -8.41 12.04
C THR A 69 13.64 -8.56 12.78
N ARG A 70 13.24 -7.50 13.50
CA ARG A 70 11.94 -7.40 14.17
C ARG A 70 10.89 -6.93 13.17
N SER A 71 9.66 -7.47 13.27
CA SER A 71 8.55 -6.97 12.47
C SER A 71 8.11 -5.59 12.95
N LYS A 72 7.80 -4.68 12.02
CA LYS A 72 7.19 -3.37 12.29
C LYS A 72 5.64 -3.42 12.31
N LYS A 73 5.04 -4.62 12.27
CA LYS A 73 3.59 -4.83 12.33
C LYS A 73 3.05 -4.56 13.74
N CYS A 74 2.09 -3.64 13.85
CA CYS A 74 1.47 -3.21 15.10
C CYS A 74 -0.07 -3.21 15.05
N ASP A 75 -0.64 -3.99 14.12
CA ASP A 75 -2.07 -4.03 13.86
C ASP A 75 -2.68 -2.66 13.56
N CYS A 76 -2.00 -1.89 12.70
CA CYS A 76 -2.46 -0.57 12.31
C CYS A 76 -3.87 -0.62 11.68
N PRO A 77 -4.83 0.19 12.15
CA PRO A 77 -6.21 0.13 11.69
C PRO A 77 -6.45 0.86 10.36
N MET A 78 -5.46 1.59 9.83
CA MET A 78 -5.58 2.34 8.59
C MET A 78 -5.96 1.41 7.44
N LYS A 79 -7.05 1.77 6.75
CA LYS A 79 -7.61 1.03 5.62
C LYS A 79 -8.08 2.01 4.56
N ALA A 80 -7.84 1.66 3.31
CA ALA A 80 -8.34 2.39 2.17
C ALA A 80 -8.56 1.43 1.00
N CYS A 81 -9.04 1.96 -0.11
CA CYS A 81 -9.32 1.15 -1.27
C CYS A 81 -9.25 1.94 -2.58
N PHE A 82 -8.96 1.23 -3.66
CA PHE A 82 -9.18 1.69 -5.01
C PHE A 82 -10.44 1.04 -5.57
N THR A 83 -11.36 1.84 -6.10
CA THR A 83 -12.60 1.37 -6.72
C THR A 83 -12.58 1.72 -8.19
N ARG A 84 -12.83 0.73 -9.06
CA ARG A 84 -12.87 0.95 -10.51
C ARG A 84 -14.16 1.63 -10.93
N ASP A 85 -14.09 2.62 -11.79
CA ASP A 85 -15.23 3.11 -12.57
C ASP A 85 -15.58 2.06 -13.63
N LEU A 86 -16.81 1.54 -13.61
CA LEU A 86 -17.21 0.54 -14.59
C LEU A 86 -17.58 1.12 -15.95
N GLN A 87 -17.80 2.43 -16.04
CA GLN A 87 -18.11 3.13 -17.29
C GLN A 87 -16.84 3.66 -17.95
N LEU A 88 -15.96 4.30 -17.18
CA LEU A 88 -14.75 4.94 -17.69
C LEU A 88 -13.50 4.05 -17.60
N GLY A 89 -13.48 3.06 -16.71
CA GLY A 89 -12.31 2.21 -16.46
C GLY A 89 -11.29 2.80 -15.48
N ASP A 90 -11.42 4.08 -15.15
CA ASP A 90 -10.59 4.81 -14.17
C ASP A 90 -10.69 4.21 -12.76
N TRP A 91 -9.75 4.58 -11.88
CA TRP A 91 -9.71 4.14 -10.50
C TRP A 91 -9.78 5.31 -9.54
N PHE A 92 -10.62 5.16 -8.51
CA PHE A 92 -10.81 6.15 -7.45
C PHE A 92 -10.24 5.63 -6.14
N PHE A 93 -9.49 6.47 -5.43
CA PHE A 93 -9.02 6.16 -4.09
C PHE A 93 -9.98 6.67 -3.02
N GLU A 94 -10.31 5.83 -2.04
CA GLU A 94 -11.18 6.15 -0.92
C GLU A 94 -10.58 5.61 0.39
N VAL A 95 -10.49 6.48 1.40
CA VAL A 95 -10.01 6.12 2.74
C VAL A 95 -11.19 5.66 3.60
N GLU A 96 -11.16 4.41 4.05
CA GLU A 96 -12.18 3.86 4.96
C GLU A 96 -11.84 4.22 6.42
N VAL A 97 -10.56 4.13 6.80
CA VAL A 97 -10.04 4.49 8.12
C VAL A 97 -8.72 5.22 7.94
N SER A 98 -8.64 6.48 8.37
CA SER A 98 -7.44 7.33 8.27
C SER A 98 -6.51 7.25 9.49
N GLY A 99 -6.98 6.67 10.59
CA GLY A 99 -6.25 6.63 11.86
C GLY A 99 -5.07 5.65 11.84
N HIS A 100 -3.95 6.08 12.40
CA HIS A 100 -2.78 5.25 12.69
C HIS A 100 -2.57 5.13 14.19
N ASN A 101 -2.20 3.93 14.65
CA ASN A 101 -1.81 3.66 16.03
C ASN A 101 -0.28 3.67 16.23
N HIS A 102 0.47 4.15 15.23
CA HIS A 102 1.92 4.25 15.26
C HIS A 102 2.39 5.59 14.72
N HIS A 103 3.61 5.94 15.10
CA HIS A 103 4.30 7.12 14.56
C HIS A 103 4.65 6.90 13.09
N PRO A 104 4.79 7.99 12.32
CA PRO A 104 5.42 7.93 11.00
C PRO A 104 6.76 7.19 11.06
N PHE A 105 7.14 6.50 9.98
CA PHE A 105 8.43 5.85 9.90
C PHE A 105 9.54 6.90 9.92
N ASP A 106 10.61 6.59 10.64
CA ASP A 106 11.84 7.36 10.61
C ASP A 106 12.69 6.91 9.41
N PRO A 107 13.07 7.82 8.48
CA PRO A 107 13.98 7.51 7.38
C PRO A 107 15.31 6.92 7.85
N ASP A 108 15.82 7.33 9.02
CA ASP A 108 17.10 6.88 9.57
C ASP A 108 17.02 5.44 10.12
N GLU A 109 15.84 5.01 10.58
CA GLU A 109 15.56 3.62 10.99
C GLU A 109 15.24 2.68 9.80
N GLY A 110 15.29 3.22 8.59
CA GLY A 110 15.18 2.49 7.34
C GLY A 110 13.83 2.62 6.64
N THR A 111 13.93 2.76 5.32
CA THR A 111 12.83 2.96 4.39
C THR A 111 11.95 1.71 4.24
N PRO A 112 10.61 1.85 4.32
CA PRO A 112 9.67 0.78 3.99
C PRO A 112 9.92 0.20 2.60
N ALA A 113 9.71 -1.11 2.42
CA ALA A 113 10.04 -1.79 1.16
C ALA A 113 9.34 -1.17 -0.06
N VAL A 114 8.11 -0.69 0.10
CA VAL A 114 7.33 -0.03 -0.97
C VAL A 114 7.93 1.30 -1.44
N HIS A 115 8.79 1.91 -0.62
CA HIS A 115 9.46 3.18 -0.91
C HIS A 115 10.93 3.01 -1.28
N ARG A 116 11.44 1.77 -1.29
CA ARG A 116 12.79 1.47 -1.79
C ARG A 116 12.70 1.45 -3.30
N ASP A 117 13.35 2.42 -3.93
CA ASP A 117 13.60 2.34 -5.35
C ASP A 117 14.51 1.12 -5.59
N LEU A 118 14.09 0.21 -6.47
CA LEU A 118 15.00 -0.79 -6.99
C LEU A 118 15.97 -0.05 -7.91
N ASP A 119 17.22 0.02 -7.50
CA ASP A 119 18.34 0.39 -8.33
C ASP A 119 18.40 -0.51 -9.57
N GLU A 120 18.59 0.07 -10.77
CA GLU A 120 18.64 -0.67 -12.03
C GLU A 120 19.66 -1.83 -11.99
N ASP A 121 20.76 -1.66 -11.25
CA ASP A 121 21.78 -2.68 -11.04
C ASP A 121 21.27 -3.90 -10.25
N THR A 122 20.39 -3.70 -9.25
CA THR A 122 19.76 -4.80 -8.52
C THR A 122 18.78 -5.58 -9.41
N ILE A 123 18.07 -4.90 -10.31
CA ILE A 123 17.18 -5.55 -11.29
C ILE A 123 18.00 -6.42 -12.24
N ARG A 124 19.12 -5.91 -12.75
CA ARG A 124 19.98 -6.62 -13.71
C ARG A 124 20.62 -7.89 -13.13
N THR A 125 20.84 -7.92 -11.82
CA THR A 125 21.45 -9.07 -11.11
C THR A 125 20.46 -10.19 -10.83
N ILE A 126 19.14 -9.92 -10.84
CA ILE A 126 18.11 -10.96 -10.60
C ILE A 126 17.75 -11.72 -11.89
N TYR A 127 18.00 -11.11 -13.05
CA TYR A 127 17.64 -11.66 -14.37
C TYR A 127 18.84 -12.20 -15.19
N ASN A 128 20.01 -12.35 -14.57
CA ASN A 128 21.19 -13.05 -15.11
C ASN A 128 21.58 -14.21 -14.20
#